data_AF-A0A3N5K5M0-F1
#
_entry.id   AF-A0A3N5K5M0-F1
#
_cell.length_a   1.000
_cell.length_b   1.000
_cell.length_c   1.000
_cell.angle_alpha   90.00
_cell.angle_beta   90.00
_cell.angle_gamma   90.00
#
_symmetry.space_group_name_H-M   'P 1'
#
loop_
_entity.id
_entity.type
_entity.pdbx_description
1 polymer ?
#
loop_
_entity_poly.entity_id
_entity_poly.type
_entity_poly.pdbx_seq_one_letter_code
_entity_poly.pdbx_strand_id
1 'polypeptide(L)'
;VVFDQRIVSVIQEAADLLGQPARPMTSGAGQDAQMMARLCPSAMIFVPSVDGISHSPAEYTRPEHLELGANVLLQTLLRLAE
;
A
#
# COMPACT_ATOMS: atom_id res chain seq x y z
N VAL A 1 -11.74 -8.96 1.14
CA VAL A 1 -12.33 -7.87 0.32
C VAL A 1 -11.52 -7.75 -0.96
N VAL A 2 -12.16 -7.69 -2.12
CA VAL A 2 -11.47 -7.43 -3.39
C VAL A 2 -11.46 -5.91 -3.59
N PHE A 3 -10.27 -5.34 -3.81
CA PHE A 3 -10.07 -3.91 -4.03
C PHE A 3 -10.17 -3.55 -5.53
N ASP A 4 -10.36 -2.26 -5.82
CA ASP A 4 -10.51 -1.77 -7.20
C ASP A 4 -9.22 -2.04 -7.99
N GLN A 5 -9.32 -2.87 -9.03
CA GLN A 5 -8.17 -3.34 -9.81
C GLN A 5 -7.48 -2.21 -10.59
N ARG A 6 -8.19 -1.12 -10.91
CA ARG A 6 -7.58 0.05 -11.56
C ARG A 6 -6.62 0.72 -10.58
N ILE A 7 -7.05 0.94 -9.33
CA ILE A 7 -6.18 1.56 -8.32
C ILE A 7 -4.99 0.64 -7.99
N VAL A 8 -5.20 -0.67 -7.90
CA VAL A 8 -4.10 -1.64 -7.72
C VAL A 8 -3.09 -1.56 -8.88
N SER A 9 -3.57 -1.41 -10.11
CA SER A 9 -2.68 -1.26 -11.28
C SER A 9 -1.89 0.06 -11.22
N VAL A 10 -2.53 1.18 -10.85
CA VAL A 10 -1.85 2.47 -10.67
C VAL A 10 -0.79 2.40 -9.57
N ILE A 11 -1.06 1.69 -8.47
CA ILE A 11 -0.07 1.44 -7.40
C ILE A 11 1.13 0.66 -7.95
N GLN A 12 0.89 -0.37 -8.76
CA GLN A 12 1.96 -1.17 -9.37
C GLN A 12 2.81 -0.30 -10.32
N GLU A 13 2.18 0.50 -11.18
CA GLU A 13 2.89 1.43 -12.07
C GLU A 13 3.71 2.47 -11.30
N ALA A 14 3.20 2.94 -10.16
CA ALA A 14 3.92 3.86 -9.28
C ALA A 14 5.15 3.20 -8.64
N ALA A 15 5.05 1.94 -8.22
CA ALA A 15 6.19 1.17 -7.72
C ALA A 15 7.22 0.90 -8.82
N ASP A 16 6.76 0.54 -10.03
CA ASP A 16 7.61 0.27 -11.18
C ASP A 16 8.40 1.52 -11.61
N LEU A 17 7.76 2.70 -11.61
CA LEU A 17 8.40 3.98 -11.90
C LEU A 17 9.55 4.30 -10.93
N LEU A 18 9.39 3.91 -9.66
CA LEU A 18 10.42 4.09 -8.63
C LEU A 18 11.50 3.01 -8.68
N GLY A 19 11.36 2.01 -9.55
CA GLY A 19 12.29 0.88 -9.69
C GLY A 19 12.23 -0.11 -8.52
N GLN A 20 11.06 -0.23 -7.88
CA GLN A 20 10.92 -0.92 -6.60
C GLN A 20 10.08 -2.18 -6.76
N PRO A 21 10.57 -3.34 -6.28
CA PRO A 21 9.83 -4.58 -6.41
C PRO A 21 8.56 -4.54 -5.55
N ALA A 22 7.40 -4.72 -6.19
CA ALA A 22 6.12 -4.87 -5.53
C ALA A 22 5.46 -6.19 -5.95
N ARG A 23 4.60 -6.72 -5.07
CA ARG A 23 3.81 -7.92 -5.38
C ARG A 23 2.38 -7.77 -4.84
N PRO A 24 1.37 -8.29 -5.55
CA PRO A 24 0.03 -8.39 -5.01
C PRO A 24 0.01 -9.28 -3.75
N MET A 25 -0.77 -8.87 -2.75
CA MET A 25 -1.02 -9.67 -1.56
C MET A 25 -2.36 -9.35 -0.92
N THR A 26 -2.89 -10.30 -0.16
CA THR A 26 -4.08 -10.11 0.67
C THR A 26 -3.67 -9.61 2.06
N SER A 27 -4.41 -8.64 2.60
CA SER A 27 -4.27 -8.26 4.01
C SER A 27 -4.88 -9.33 4.92
N GLY A 28 -4.09 -9.86 5.85
CA GLY A 28 -4.58 -10.73 6.93
C GLY A 28 -5.27 -9.97 8.06
N ALA A 29 -5.07 -8.65 8.15
CA ALA A 29 -5.65 -7.79 9.17
C ALA A 29 -6.86 -7.01 8.65
N GLY A 30 -7.79 -6.68 9.55
CA GLY A 30 -8.88 -5.74 9.31
C GLY A 30 -8.36 -4.31 9.20
N GLN A 31 -8.87 -3.55 8.24
CA GLN A 31 -8.42 -2.18 7.92
C GLN A 31 -9.61 -1.36 7.45
N ASP A 32 -9.64 -0.05 7.73
CA ASP A 32 -10.76 0.82 7.35
C ASP A 32 -11.03 0.80 5.84
N ALA A 33 -9.99 0.63 5.04
CA ALA A 33 -10.08 0.45 3.59
C ALA A 33 -11.08 -0.65 3.18
N GLN A 34 -11.23 -1.71 3.98
CA GLN A 34 -12.19 -2.78 3.72
C GLN A 34 -13.65 -2.31 3.81
N MET A 35 -13.93 -1.34 4.68
CA MET A 35 -15.26 -0.70 4.77
C MET A 35 -15.40 0.35 3.67
N MET A 36 -14.36 1.14 3.40
CA MET A 36 -14.35 2.13 2.33
C MET A 36 -14.58 1.52 0.94
N ALA A 37 -14.08 0.31 0.71
CA ALA A 37 -14.30 -0.44 -0.54
C ALA A 37 -15.78 -0.73 -0.85
N ARG A 38 -16.69 -0.57 0.12
CA ARG A 38 -18.15 -0.67 -0.10
C ARG A 38 -18.77 0.64 -0.60
N LEU A 39 -18.06 1.75 -0.45
CA LEU A 39 -18.53 3.11 -0.72
C LEU A 39 -17.84 3.73 -1.93
N CYS A 40 -16.55 3.47 -2.11
CA CYS A 40 -15.76 4.02 -3.21
C CYS A 40 -14.62 3.09 -3.63
N PRO A 41 -14.08 3.26 -4.86
CA PRO A 41 -12.83 2.66 -5.27
C PRO A 41 -11.75 2.82 -4.21
N SER A 42 -11.21 1.71 -3.73
CA SER A 42 -10.20 1.68 -2.68
C SER A 42 -9.15 0.63 -3.01
N ALA A 43 -7.92 0.83 -2.54
CA ALA A 43 -6.82 -0.14 -2.54
C ALA A 43 -5.85 0.20 -1.38
N MET A 44 -4.83 -0.63 -1.18
CA MET A 44 -3.86 -0.45 -0.09
C MET A 44 -2.43 -0.64 -0.60
N ILE A 45 -1.48 0.08 0.01
CA ILE A 45 -0.04 -0.07 -0.18
C ILE A 45 0.53 -0.59 1.13
N PHE A 46 1.31 -1.68 1.08
CA PHE A 46 2.01 -2.24 2.23
C PHE A 46 3.51 -2.05 2.10
N VAL A 47 4.16 -1.86 3.24
CA VAL A 47 5.62 -1.84 3.38
C VAL A 47 6.04 -2.88 4.43
N PRO A 48 7.28 -3.40 4.39
CA PRO A 48 7.69 -4.48 5.29
C PRO A 48 7.91 -4.00 6.73
N SER A 49 7.23 -4.63 7.68
CA SER A 49 7.60 -4.59 9.11
C SER A 49 8.68 -5.63 9.41
N VAL A 50 9.68 -5.27 10.21
CA VAL A 50 10.76 -6.18 10.64
C VAL A 50 10.16 -7.36 11.41
N ASP A 51 10.52 -8.57 11.00
CA ASP A 51 10.03 -9.84 11.52
C ASP A 51 8.49 -10.01 11.49
N GLY A 52 7.76 -9.15 10.77
CA GLY A 52 6.30 -9.16 10.73
C GLY A 52 5.64 -8.82 12.07
N ILE A 53 6.38 -8.21 13.01
CA ILE A 53 5.85 -7.84 14.32
C ILE A 53 4.92 -6.64 14.17
N SER A 54 3.74 -6.71 14.78
CA SER A 54 2.81 -5.59 14.94
C SER A 54 2.05 -5.66 16.27
N HIS A 55 1.40 -4.58 16.69
CA HIS A 55 0.71 -4.44 17.98
C HIS A 55 1.62 -4.70 19.18
N SER A 56 2.88 -4.29 19.06
CA SER A 56 3.93 -4.50 20.05
C SER A 56 4.84 -3.28 20.10
N PRO A 57 5.42 -2.92 21.25
CA PRO A 57 6.46 -1.90 21.34
C PRO A 57 7.71 -2.22 20.48
N ALA A 58 7.89 -3.48 20.09
CA ALA A 58 8.95 -3.92 19.19
C ALA A 58 8.58 -3.79 17.69
N GLU A 59 7.37 -3.33 17.37
CA GLU A 59 6.94 -3.07 15.99
C GLU A 59 7.85 -2.02 15.36
N TYR A 60 8.42 -2.35 14.20
CA TYR A 60 9.39 -1.50 13.54
C TYR A 60 9.38 -1.70 12.03
N THR A 61 9.41 -0.58 11.31
CA THR A 61 9.60 -0.52 9.86
C THR A 61 10.81 0.36 9.61
N ARG A 62 11.72 -0.10 8.74
CA ARG A 62 12.93 0.65 8.41
C ARG A 62 12.58 2.00 7.76
N PRO A 63 13.29 3.10 8.07
CA PRO A 63 13.05 4.41 7.46
C PRO A 63 12.97 4.37 5.93
N GLU A 64 13.87 3.61 5.29
CA GLU A 64 13.89 3.45 3.83
C GLU A 64 12.58 2.87 3.27
N HIS A 65 11.95 1.95 4.00
CA HIS A 65 10.67 1.36 3.61
C HIS A 65 9.51 2.34 3.83
N LEU A 66 9.57 3.16 4.89
CA LEU A 66 8.57 4.21 5.14
C LEU A 66 8.59 5.26 4.04
N GLU A 67 9.78 5.74 3.68
CA GLU A 67 9.99 6.69 2.58
C GLU A 67 9.50 6.11 1.27
N LEU A 68 9.87 4.85 0.97
CA LEU A 68 9.40 4.14 -0.22
C LEU A 68 7.86 4.09 -0.28
N GLY A 69 7.19 3.67 0.79
CA GLY A 69 5.74 3.60 0.85
C GLY A 69 5.07 4.95 0.62
N ALA A 70 5.62 6.01 1.23
CA ALA A 70 5.15 7.37 1.04
C ALA A 70 5.33 7.86 -0.41
N ASN A 71 6.45 7.55 -1.05
CA ASN A 71 6.72 7.90 -2.44
C ASN A 71 5.80 7.15 -3.42
N VAL A 72 5.52 5.86 -3.19
CA VAL A 72 4.54 5.11 -4.00
C VAL A 72 3.14 5.72 -3.84
N LEU A 73 2.75 6.07 -2.62
CA LEU A 73 1.48 6.75 -2.37
C LEU A 73 1.39 8.10 -3.10
N LEU A 74 2.45 8.92 -3.02
CA LEU A 74 2.52 10.20 -3.72
C LEU A 74 2.32 10.04 -5.24
N GLN A 75 3.08 9.14 -5.87
CA GLN A 75 2.98 8.89 -7.31
C GLN A 75 1.62 8.32 -7.71
N THR A 76 1.04 7.46 -6.88
CA THR A 76 -0.33 6.93 -7.08
C THR A 76 -1.36 8.06 -7.08
N LEU A 77 -1.29 8.95 -6.08
CA LEU A 77 -2.25 10.05 -5.94
C LEU A 77 -2.14 11.06 -7.08
N LEU A 78 -0.93 11.40 -7.53
CA LEU A 78 -0.74 12.28 -8.69
C LEU A 78 -1.43 11.71 -9.93
N ARG A 79 -1.24 10.42 -10.22
CA ARG A 79 -1.86 9.75 -11.38
C ARG A 79 -3.38 9.64 -11.29
N LEU A 80 -3.94 9.55 -10.09
CA LEU A 80 -5.40 9.47 -9.89
C LEU A 80 -6.09 10.84 -9.90
N ALA A 81 -5.32 11.92 -9.70
CA ALA A 81 -5.84 13.28 -9.65
C ALA A 81 -5.86 13.98 -11.01
N GLU A 82 -5.14 13.43 -11.99
CA GLU A 82 -5.22 13.81 -13.42
C GLU A 82 -6.48 13.24 -14.09
#